data_AF-A0A060BST9-F1
#
_entry.id   AF-A0A060BST9-F1
#
_cell.length_a   1.000
_cell.length_b   1.000
_cell.length_c   1.000
_cell.angle_alpha   90.00
_cell.angle_beta   90.00
_cell.angle_gamma   90.00
#
_symmetry.space_group_name_H-M   'P 1'
#
loop_
_entity.id
_entity.type
_entity.pdbx_description
1 polymer ?
#
loop_
_entity_poly.entity_id
_entity_poly.type
_entity_poly.pdbx_seq_one_letter_code
_entity_poly.pdbx_strand_id
1 'polypeptide(L)'
;ARRGGHILYLAVMIWLAVLAVSAEYRDLTGALVVVGVIGAWRYGWVVTNFVRAAIYRKIAYPRLRAEAERRYRTRPVAAHAWFLVTSYKIDPEVTLRVYRALFVAAARAGGGATVVVSIVDPADRALIRGVYRSSPAPAAGVALHID
;
A
#
# COMPACT_ATOMS: atom_id res chain seq x y z
N ALA A 1 0.10 -8.82 -22.81
CA ALA A 1 0.33 -9.66 -21.60
C ALA A 1 -0.94 -9.86 -20.74
N ARG A 2 -1.58 -8.81 -20.17
CA ARG A 2 -2.70 -8.97 -19.21
C ARG A 2 -3.94 -9.72 -19.72
N ARG A 3 -4.35 -9.52 -20.99
CA ARG A 3 -5.55 -10.19 -21.55
C ARG A 3 -5.37 -11.71 -21.76
N GLY A 4 -4.17 -12.15 -22.14
CA GLY A 4 -3.87 -13.56 -22.37
C GLY A 4 -3.91 -14.40 -21.08
N GLY A 5 -3.46 -13.83 -19.96
CA GLY A 5 -3.54 -14.50 -18.65
C GLY A 5 -4.98 -14.75 -18.20
N HIS A 6 -5.89 -13.80 -18.46
CA HIS A 6 -7.31 -13.97 -18.13
C HIS A 6 -8.00 -15.03 -19.01
N ILE A 7 -7.65 -15.11 -20.30
CA ILE A 7 -8.19 -16.13 -21.22
C ILE A 7 -7.70 -17.53 -20.82
N LEU A 8 -6.41 -17.68 -20.52
CA LEU A 8 -5.83 -18.95 -20.05
C LEU A 8 -6.47 -19.41 -18.74
N TYR A 9 -6.67 -18.48 -17.80
CA TYR A 9 -7.35 -18.75 -16.53
C TYR A 9 -8.78 -19.26 -16.75
N LEU A 10 -9.57 -18.59 -17.59
CA LEU A 10 -10.94 -19.02 -17.91
C LEU A 10 -10.96 -20.38 -18.60
N ALA A 11 -10.04 -20.64 -19.52
CA ALA A 11 -9.92 -21.92 -20.20
C ALA A 11 -9.60 -23.07 -19.23
N VAL A 12 -8.68 -22.86 -18.28
CA VAL A 12 -8.35 -23.85 -17.23
C VAL A 12 -9.53 -24.08 -16.30
N MET A 13 -10.25 -23.03 -15.91
CA MET A 13 -11.44 -23.15 -15.06
C MET A 13 -12.57 -23.94 -15.74
N ILE A 14 -12.81 -23.69 -17.04
CA ILE A 14 -13.79 -24.44 -17.83
C ILE A 14 -13.36 -25.89 -17.99
N TRP A 15 -12.08 -26.15 -18.27
CA TRP A 15 -11.55 -27.50 -18.40
C TRP A 15 -11.68 -28.31 -17.10
N LEU A 16 -11.34 -27.72 -15.95
CA LEU A 16 -11.52 -28.34 -14.64
C LEU A 16 -13.00 -28.60 -14.32
N ALA A 17 -13.90 -27.69 -14.73
CA ALA A 17 -15.34 -27.89 -14.57
C ALA A 17 -15.86 -29.05 -15.43
N VAL A 18 -15.36 -29.22 -16.66
CA VAL A 18 -15.71 -30.34 -17.54
C VAL A 18 -15.23 -31.68 -16.96
N LEU A 19 -13.99 -31.72 -16.47
CA LEU A 19 -13.45 -32.93 -15.80
C LEU A 19 -14.27 -33.31 -14.56
N ALA A 20 -14.70 -32.31 -13.80
CA ALA A 20 -15.55 -32.52 -12.63
C ALA A 20 -16.95 -33.05 -12.97
N VAL A 21 -17.47 -32.80 -14.18
CA VAL A 21 -18.77 -33.33 -14.63
C VAL A 21 -18.67 -34.77 -15.14
N SER A 22 -17.50 -35.19 -15.62
CA SER A 22 -17.29 -36.53 -16.19
C SER A 22 -16.96 -37.64 -15.18
N ALA A 23 -16.74 -37.32 -13.90
CA ALA A 23 -16.52 -38.34 -12.86
C ALA A 23 -17.85 -38.93 -12.35
N GLU A 24 -17.83 -40.11 -11.73
CA GLU A 24 -19.07 -40.73 -11.22
C GLU A 24 -19.72 -39.88 -10.12
N TYR A 25 -21.03 -39.62 -10.28
CA TYR A 25 -21.84 -38.71 -9.45
C TYR A 25 -21.78 -38.99 -7.92
N ARG A 26 -21.45 -40.22 -7.52
CA ARG A 26 -21.47 -40.68 -6.13
C ARG A 26 -20.28 -40.15 -5.31
N ASP A 27 -19.10 -40.02 -5.92
CA ASP A 27 -17.90 -39.43 -5.29
C ASP A 27 -17.84 -37.90 -5.48
N LEU A 28 -18.45 -37.38 -6.55
CA LEU A 28 -18.49 -35.96 -6.86
C LEU A 28 -19.30 -35.13 -5.87
N THR A 29 -20.39 -35.68 -5.32
CA THR A 29 -21.27 -34.93 -4.43
C THR A 29 -20.53 -34.51 -3.15
N GLY A 30 -19.77 -35.43 -2.54
CA GLY A 30 -18.95 -35.13 -1.36
C GLY A 30 -17.83 -34.14 -1.67
N ALA A 31 -17.11 -34.34 -2.78
CA ALA A 31 -16.03 -33.46 -3.20
C ALA A 31 -16.53 -32.03 -3.51
N LEU A 32 -17.66 -31.88 -4.20
CA LEU A 32 -18.27 -30.59 -4.52
C LEU A 32 -18.76 -29.86 -3.27
N VAL A 33 -19.31 -30.57 -2.28
CA VAL A 33 -19.69 -29.98 -0.99
C VAL A 33 -18.45 -29.46 -0.26
N VAL A 34 -17.37 -30.23 -0.18
CA VAL A 34 -16.12 -29.80 0.46
C VAL A 34 -15.51 -28.60 -0.25
N VAL A 35 -15.43 -28.63 -1.57
CA VAL A 35 -14.94 -27.50 -2.39
C VAL A 35 -15.85 -26.28 -2.23
N GLY A 36 -17.16 -26.47 -2.18
CA GLY A 36 -18.15 -25.43 -1.94
C GLY A 36 -18.00 -24.77 -0.57
N VAL A 37 -17.76 -25.55 0.49
CA VAL A 37 -17.53 -25.05 1.85
C VAL A 37 -16.22 -24.28 1.93
N ILE A 38 -15.12 -24.82 1.39
CA ILE A 38 -13.82 -24.15 1.36
C ILE A 38 -13.90 -22.86 0.52
N GLY A 39 -14.59 -22.92 -0.62
CA GLY A 39 -14.84 -21.77 -1.48
C GLY A 39 -15.65 -20.69 -0.76
N ALA A 40 -16.77 -21.06 -0.14
CA ALA A 40 -17.61 -20.16 0.62
C ALA A 40 -16.84 -19.50 1.78
N TRP A 41 -16.01 -20.25 2.50
CA TRP A 41 -15.15 -19.71 3.55
C TRP A 41 -14.11 -18.72 2.99
N ARG A 42 -13.39 -19.11 1.93
CA ARG A 42 -12.37 -18.28 1.28
C ARG A 42 -12.95 -16.98 0.74
N TYR A 43 -14.03 -17.07 -0.03
CA TYR A 43 -14.67 -15.90 -0.63
C TYR A 43 -15.46 -15.09 0.41
N GLY A 44 -16.02 -15.74 1.44
CA GLY A 44 -16.63 -15.05 2.58
C GLY A 44 -15.63 -14.15 3.30
N TRP A 45 -14.39 -14.62 3.49
CA TRP A 45 -13.31 -13.79 4.03
C TRP A 45 -12.99 -12.60 3.13
N VAL A 46 -12.88 -12.81 1.81
CA VAL A 46 -12.66 -11.73 0.84
C VAL A 46 -13.78 -10.69 0.89
N VAL A 47 -15.03 -11.14 0.87
CA VAL A 47 -16.21 -10.26 0.95
C VAL A 47 -16.20 -9.45 2.24
N THR A 48 -15.94 -10.10 3.38
CA THR A 48 -15.86 -9.42 4.68
C THR A 48 -14.80 -8.32 4.71
N ASN A 49 -13.60 -8.63 4.20
CA ASN A 49 -12.51 -7.65 4.12
C ASN A 49 -12.85 -6.51 3.14
N PHE A 50 -13.48 -6.83 2.01
CA PHE A 50 -13.86 -5.84 1.01
C PHE A 50 -14.95 -4.89 1.52
N VAL A 51 -15.99 -5.43 2.16
CA VAL A 51 -17.04 -4.65 2.81
C VAL A 51 -16.43 -3.77 3.91
N ARG A 52 -15.55 -4.32 4.74
CA ARG A 52 -14.85 -3.55 5.79
C ARG A 52 -14.01 -2.40 5.20
N ALA A 53 -13.27 -2.66 4.12
CA ALA A 53 -12.50 -1.63 3.42
C ALA A 53 -13.40 -0.55 2.81
N ALA A 54 -14.54 -0.94 2.23
CA ALA A 54 -15.52 -0.02 1.67
C ALA A 54 -16.14 0.88 2.74
N ILE A 55 -16.56 0.31 3.88
CA ILE A 55 -17.07 1.03 5.04
C ILE A 55 -16.00 1.98 5.59
N TYR A 56 -14.77 1.50 5.76
CA TYR A 56 -13.67 2.33 6.26
C TYR A 56 -13.44 3.53 5.35
N ARG A 57 -13.29 3.31 4.04
CA ARG A 57 -13.02 4.38 3.07
C ARG A 57 -14.15 5.41 2.98
N LYS A 58 -15.42 4.97 3.00
CA LYS A 58 -16.58 5.85 2.76
C LYS A 58 -17.13 6.49 4.02
N ILE A 59 -17.00 5.85 5.19
CA ILE A 59 -17.69 6.26 6.41
C ILE A 59 -16.69 6.53 7.54
N ALA A 60 -15.88 5.54 7.92
CA ALA A 60 -15.03 5.68 9.11
C ALA A 60 -13.89 6.69 8.91
N TYR A 61 -13.14 6.57 7.81
CA TYR A 61 -11.99 7.42 7.51
C TYR A 61 -12.37 8.90 7.35
N PRO A 62 -13.42 9.30 6.59
CA PRO A 62 -13.82 10.70 6.51
C PRO A 62 -14.16 11.31 7.88
N ARG A 63 -14.80 10.54 8.77
CA ARG A 63 -15.11 10.99 10.14
C ARG A 63 -13.84 11.19 10.97
N LEU A 64 -12.97 10.18 10.99
CA LEU A 64 -11.69 10.22 11.72
C LEU A 64 -10.79 11.35 11.20
N ARG A 65 -10.72 11.53 9.88
CA ARG A 65 -9.97 12.60 9.23
C ARG A 65 -10.49 13.97 9.64
N ALA A 66 -11.81 14.19 9.54
CA ALA A 66 -12.41 15.47 9.88
C ALA A 66 -12.19 15.81 11.36
N GLU A 67 -12.23 14.82 12.25
CA GLU A 67 -11.93 15.00 13.65
C GLU A 67 -10.46 15.33 13.91
N ALA A 68 -9.53 14.61 13.27
CA ALA A 68 -8.10 14.90 13.37
C ALA A 68 -7.76 16.29 12.84
N GLU A 69 -8.33 16.70 11.70
CA GLU A 69 -8.13 18.04 11.13
C GLU A 69 -8.72 19.13 12.03
N ARG A 70 -9.90 18.91 12.64
CA ARG A 70 -10.48 19.84 13.62
C ARG A 70 -9.55 20.03 14.81
N ARG A 71 -9.10 18.94 15.42
CA ARG A 71 -8.17 18.97 16.56
C ARG A 71 -6.83 19.61 16.20
N TYR A 72 -6.36 19.44 14.96
CA TYR A 72 -5.13 20.07 14.48
C TYR A 72 -5.30 21.59 14.36
N ARG A 73 -6.41 22.06 13.79
CA ARG A 73 -6.70 23.49 13.62
C ARG A 73 -6.84 24.25 14.93
N THR A 74 -7.24 23.58 16.01
CA THR A 74 -7.35 24.18 17.35
C THR A 74 -6.01 24.22 18.09
N ARG A 75 -4.92 23.69 17.54
CA ARG A 75 -3.61 23.75 18.21
C ARG A 75 -3.04 25.16 18.17
N PRO A 76 -2.44 25.65 19.27
CA PRO A 76 -1.83 26.98 19.32
C PRO A 76 -0.53 27.09 18.50
N VAL A 77 0.10 25.94 18.21
CA VAL A 77 1.35 25.87 17.45
C VAL A 77 1.24 24.83 16.34
N ALA A 78 1.85 25.12 15.19
CA ALA A 78 1.93 24.18 14.08
C ALA A 78 2.75 22.96 14.50
N ALA A 79 2.24 21.75 14.22
CA ALA A 79 2.96 20.53 14.61
C ALA A 79 4.15 20.27 13.67
N HIS A 80 5.30 19.96 14.26
CA HIS A 80 6.47 19.48 13.53
C HIS A 80 6.23 18.07 12.99
N ALA A 81 6.58 17.83 11.73
CA ALA A 81 6.41 16.54 11.08
C ALA A 81 7.68 15.68 11.19
N TRP A 82 7.52 14.41 11.56
CA TRP A 82 8.61 13.43 11.58
C TRP A 82 8.34 12.36 10.53
N PHE A 83 9.30 12.15 9.63
CA PHE A 83 9.24 11.12 8.61
C PHE A 83 10.31 10.08 8.88
N LEU A 84 9.91 8.87 9.22
CA LEU A 84 10.81 7.73 9.33
C LEU A 84 10.68 6.88 8.06
N VAL A 85 11.78 6.71 7.32
CA VAL A 85 11.81 5.93 6.09
C VAL A 85 12.86 4.85 6.21
N THR A 86 12.46 3.60 6.03
CA THR A 86 13.36 2.45 5.97
C THR A 86 13.47 1.99 4.52
N SER A 87 14.70 1.84 4.02
CA SER A 87 14.96 1.40 2.64
C SER A 87 15.98 0.28 2.61
N TYR A 88 15.66 -0.80 1.89
CA TYR A 88 16.56 -1.93 1.68
C TYR A 88 16.40 -2.49 0.28
N LYS A 89 17.46 -2.42 -0.54
CA LYS A 89 17.53 -2.99 -1.90
C LYS A 89 16.33 -2.62 -2.77
N ILE A 90 15.98 -1.33 -2.77
CA ILE A 90 14.90 -0.79 -3.60
C ILE A 90 15.51 -0.28 -4.90
N ASP A 91 14.83 -0.53 -6.02
CA ASP A 91 15.26 -0.04 -7.32
C ASP A 91 15.45 1.49 -7.32
N PRO A 92 16.55 2.03 -7.89
CA PRO A 92 16.85 3.46 -7.85
C PRO A 92 15.74 4.37 -8.37
N GLU A 93 14.97 3.93 -9.37
CA GLU A 93 13.83 4.69 -9.91
C GLU A 93 12.70 4.85 -8.87
N VAL A 94 12.42 3.79 -8.11
CA VAL A 94 11.41 3.80 -7.05
C VAL A 94 11.89 4.71 -5.91
N THR A 95 13.15 4.55 -5.49
CA THR A 95 13.82 5.40 -4.51
C THR A 95 13.70 6.88 -4.92
N LEU A 96 14.07 7.22 -6.15
CA LEU A 96 14.00 8.60 -6.66
C LEU A 96 12.58 9.18 -6.57
N ARG A 97 11.56 8.44 -7.02
CA ARG A 97 10.17 8.91 -6.98
C ARG A 97 9.67 9.12 -5.55
N VAL A 98 9.95 8.17 -4.65
CA VAL A 98 9.50 8.23 -3.26
C VAL A 98 10.16 9.40 -2.53
N TYR A 99 11.49 9.53 -2.60
CA TYR A 99 12.19 10.60 -1.88
C TYR A 99 11.88 11.99 -2.44
N ARG A 100 11.65 12.15 -3.75
CA ARG A 100 11.17 13.42 -4.32
C ARG A 100 9.82 13.83 -3.72
N ALA A 101 8.85 12.91 -3.72
CA ALA A 101 7.53 13.18 -3.17
C ALA A 101 7.59 13.45 -1.66
N LEU A 102 8.41 12.69 -0.93
CA LEU A 102 8.66 12.86 0.50
C LEU A 102 9.18 14.26 0.81
N PHE A 103 10.24 14.71 0.15
CA PHE A 103 10.85 16.00 0.44
C PHE A 103 9.94 17.17 0.07
N VAL A 104 9.14 17.05 -1.00
CA VAL A 104 8.09 18.03 -1.32
C VAL A 104 7.02 18.07 -0.22
N ALA A 105 6.60 16.93 0.32
CA ALA A 105 5.64 16.87 1.41
C ALA A 105 6.22 17.45 2.72
N ALA A 106 7.47 17.11 3.04
CA ALA A 106 8.17 17.62 4.22
C ALA A 106 8.34 19.14 4.16
N ALA A 107 8.69 19.69 2.98
CA ALA A 107 8.81 21.13 2.78
C ALA A 107 7.49 21.90 2.96
N ARG A 108 6.34 21.22 2.83
CA ARG A 108 5.00 21.80 3.03
C ARG A 108 4.51 21.72 4.47
N ALA A 109 5.28 21.09 5.37
CA ALA A 109 4.90 21.00 6.78
C ALA A 109 5.08 22.37 7.46
N GLY A 110 3.97 23.03 7.81
CA GLY A 110 4.01 24.38 8.38
C GLY A 110 4.72 24.50 9.74
N GLY A 111 4.85 23.41 10.50
CA GLY A 111 5.63 23.36 11.74
C GLY A 111 7.09 22.92 11.57
N GLY A 112 7.58 22.87 10.33
CA GLY A 112 8.85 22.25 9.96
C GLY A 112 8.76 20.72 9.90
N ALA A 113 9.84 20.11 9.40
CA ALA A 113 9.92 18.66 9.29
C ALA A 113 11.34 18.12 9.52
N THR A 114 11.40 16.89 10.01
CA THR A 114 12.62 16.09 10.11
C THR A 114 12.41 14.76 9.41
N VAL A 115 13.30 14.43 8.49
CA VAL A 115 13.34 13.17 7.76
C VAL A 115 14.49 12.34 8.29
N VAL A 116 14.16 11.18 8.85
CA VAL A 116 15.12 10.19 9.32
C VAL A 116 15.04 9.00 8.39
N VAL A 117 16.16 8.69 7.75
CA VAL A 117 16.27 7.60 6.80
C VAL A 117 17.22 6.54 7.36
N SER A 118 16.73 5.31 7.45
CA SER A 118 17.56 4.14 7.73
C SER A 118 17.79 3.39 6.41
N ILE A 119 19.05 3.36 5.98
CA ILE A 119 19.49 2.69 4.75
C ILE A 119 20.64 1.74 5.03
N VAL A 120 20.72 0.69 4.22
CA VAL A 120 21.81 -0.29 4.31
C VAL A 120 22.83 -0.10 3.18
N ASP A 121 22.41 0.40 2.03
CA ASP A 121 23.26 0.54 0.83
C ASP A 121 23.91 1.95 0.75
N PRO A 122 25.24 2.05 0.66
CA PRO A 122 25.92 3.33 0.43
C PRO A 122 25.49 4.05 -0.86
N ALA A 123 25.10 3.33 -1.91
CA ALA A 123 24.62 3.92 -3.16
C ALA A 123 23.33 4.72 -2.96
N ASP A 124 22.41 4.20 -2.15
CA ASP A 124 21.17 4.89 -1.77
C ASP A 124 21.48 6.18 -1.02
N ARG A 125 22.52 6.22 -0.19
CA ARG A 125 22.92 7.42 0.56
C ARG A 125 23.23 8.58 -0.37
N ALA A 126 24.02 8.33 -1.42
CA ALA A 126 24.40 9.35 -2.39
C ALA A 126 23.18 9.84 -3.20
N LEU A 127 22.36 8.90 -3.65
CA LEU A 127 21.13 9.19 -4.38
C LEU A 127 20.18 10.07 -3.55
N ILE A 128 19.88 9.67 -2.32
CA ILE A 128 18.94 10.39 -1.42
C ILE A 128 19.46 11.79 -1.11
N ARG A 129 20.75 11.96 -0.85
CA ARG A 129 21.36 13.28 -0.64
C ARG A 129 21.25 14.16 -1.88
N GLY A 130 21.44 13.60 -3.07
CA GLY A 130 21.25 14.32 -4.33
C GLY A 130 19.80 14.78 -4.52
N VAL A 131 18.85 13.90 -4.23
CA VAL A 131 17.41 14.24 -4.30
C VAL A 131 17.04 15.30 -3.28
N TYR A 132 17.55 15.21 -2.04
CA TYR A 132 17.33 16.21 -1.01
C TYR A 132 17.82 17.60 -1.44
N ARG A 133 19.07 17.70 -1.91
CA ARG A 133 19.68 18.97 -2.35
C ARG A 133 18.96 19.61 -3.53
N SER A 134 18.38 18.80 -4.42
CA SER A 134 17.63 19.28 -5.59
C SER A 134 16.13 19.50 -5.33
N SER A 135 15.67 19.25 -4.11
CA SER A 135 14.28 19.44 -3.70
C SER A 135 14.06 20.79 -3.00
N PRO A 136 12.81 21.19 -2.71
CA PRO A 136 12.52 22.36 -1.90
C PRO A 136 12.87 22.22 -0.41
N ALA A 137 13.14 20.98 0.06
CA ALA A 137 13.29 20.67 1.49
C ALA A 137 14.44 21.44 2.19
N PRO A 138 15.64 21.60 1.62
CA PRO A 138 16.71 22.37 2.27
C PRO A 138 16.33 23.84 2.47
N ALA A 139 15.71 24.46 1.47
CA ALA A 139 15.25 25.85 1.57
C ALA A 139 14.11 26.03 2.58
N ALA A 140 13.28 24.99 2.76
CA ALA A 140 12.23 24.95 3.77
C ALA A 140 12.74 24.57 5.18
N GLY A 141 14.05 24.40 5.37
CA GLY A 141 14.64 24.06 6.68
C GLY A 141 14.34 22.64 7.16
N VAL A 142 14.03 21.72 6.26
CA VAL A 142 13.78 20.31 6.61
C VAL A 142 15.08 19.64 7.04
N ALA A 143 15.14 19.07 8.24
CA ALA A 143 16.30 18.32 8.68
C ALA A 143 16.34 16.93 8.03
N LEU A 144 17.51 16.49 7.55
CA LEU A 144 17.72 15.16 6.99
C LEU A 144 18.80 14.42 7.77
N HIS A 145 18.41 13.31 8.39
CA HIS A 145 19.31 12.37 9.05
C HIS A 145 19.31 11.07 8.25
N ILE A 146 20.49 10.58 7.90
CA ILE A 146 20.64 9.29 7.21
C ILE A 146 21.56 8.44 8.07
N ASP A 147 21.01 7.36 8.61
CA ASP A 147 21.72 6.28 9.28
C ASP A 147 21.95 5.16 8.26
#